data_AF-A0A939B7T8-F1
#
_entry.id   AF-A0A939B7T8-F1
#
_cell.length_a   1.000
_cell.length_b   1.000
_cell.length_c   1.000
_cell.angle_alpha   90.00
_cell.angle_beta   90.00
_cell.angle_gamma   90.00
#
_symmetry.space_group_name_H-M   'P 1'
#
loop_
_entity.id
_entity.type
_entity.pdbx_description
1 polymer ?
#
loop_
_entity_poly.entity_id
_entity_poly.type
_entity_poly.pdbx_seq_one_letter_code
_entity_poly.pdbx_strand_id
1 'polypeptide(L)'
;MSKEKTKLQIESEKVEVLVNQTNTKIIELGGHSQHLYGALDLIQSLFDKIRNVPSDRQKEYEEIKQIRLTWKQQVDKIENDYETATKVHTGGGIAGAGLGVGVAMLGPTAAMGVATTFGVASTGTAISTLSGAAATNAALAWLGGGTLAAGGGGMAGGSALLALAGPIGWTLAGIAIIGSGLLMWKAKSDKERLENVFLLISKRDQTSYKEAIVELNERISRIINETQMLNAAMINIVTFGTDYNKMTEEQQYTLGSYVNLMNSSTQLLVNPIMGLQPKFSEEDFNRFKSRFYPCTDIRLYCEKNKDLIIYIANLLYKITTDETDRKLLAKSFKKNKEFIEKMKIDKNNIDLELFNVVDRILKFTYTYHKKS
;
A
#
# COMPACT_ATOMS: atom_id res chain seq x y z
N MET A 1 11.27 29.48 -26.64
CA MET A 1 12.35 28.55 -26.21
C MET A 1 11.80 27.69 -25.09
N SER A 2 11.66 26.37 -25.27
CA SER A 2 11.26 25.50 -24.15
C SER A 2 12.41 25.46 -23.15
N LYS A 3 12.16 25.77 -21.87
CA LYS A 3 13.19 25.61 -20.82
C LYS A 3 13.67 24.17 -20.81
N GLU A 4 14.99 23.98 -20.84
CA GLU A 4 15.62 22.66 -20.67
C GLU A 4 15.23 22.09 -19.29
N LYS A 5 14.80 20.83 -19.26
CA LYS A 5 14.32 20.19 -18.03
C LYS A 5 15.48 19.94 -17.07
N THR A 6 15.26 20.15 -15.77
CA THR A 6 16.26 19.81 -14.75
C THR A 6 16.40 18.29 -14.61
N LYS A 7 17.52 17.82 -14.06
CA LYS A 7 17.72 16.38 -13.76
C LYS A 7 16.61 15.83 -12.88
N LEU A 8 16.17 16.60 -11.88
CA LEU A 8 15.06 16.20 -11.00
C LEU A 8 13.76 16.04 -11.79
N GLN A 9 13.45 16.96 -12.71
CA GLN A 9 12.25 16.84 -13.56
C GLN A 9 12.27 15.57 -14.41
N ILE A 10 13.41 15.26 -15.03
CA ILE A 10 13.58 14.05 -15.83
C ILE A 10 13.37 12.79 -14.99
N GLU A 11 13.97 12.72 -13.79
CA GLU A 11 13.80 11.56 -12.91
C GLU A 11 12.38 11.47 -12.31
N SER A 12 11.71 12.60 -12.09
CA SER A 12 10.32 12.65 -11.65
C SER A 12 9.36 12.11 -12.72
N GLU A 13 9.60 12.45 -13.99
CA GLU A 13 8.83 11.91 -15.13
C GLU A 13 9.00 10.39 -15.26
N LYS A 14 10.22 9.86 -15.01
CA LYS A 14 10.43 8.41 -14.96
C LYS A 14 9.65 7.74 -13.83
N VAL A 15 9.59 8.37 -12.65
CA VAL A 15 8.77 7.88 -11.53
C VAL A 15 7.30 7.87 -11.92
N GLU A 16 6.80 8.93 -12.56
CA GLU A 16 5.41 9.02 -13.03
C GLU A 16 5.07 7.90 -14.03
N VAL A 17 5.95 7.64 -15.00
CA VAL A 17 5.80 6.52 -15.95
C VAL A 17 5.71 5.18 -15.21
N LEU A 18 6.56 4.94 -14.22
CA LEU A 18 6.54 3.70 -13.45
C LEU A 18 5.27 3.58 -12.59
N VAL A 19 4.82 4.66 -11.95
CA VAL A 19 3.55 4.68 -11.20
C VAL A 19 2.38 4.32 -12.12
N ASN A 20 2.35 4.87 -13.34
CA ASN A 20 1.32 4.53 -14.32
C ASN A 20 1.39 3.06 -14.75
N GLN A 21 2.58 2.51 -14.96
CA GLN A 21 2.76 1.08 -15.26
C GLN A 21 2.30 0.19 -14.09
N THR A 22 2.66 0.55 -12.85
CA THR A 22 2.20 -0.14 -11.64
C THR A 22 0.68 -0.14 -11.54
N ASN A 23 0.03 1.01 -11.78
CA ASN A 23 -1.43 1.12 -11.79
C ASN A 23 -2.07 0.21 -12.84
N THR A 24 -1.54 0.17 -14.06
CA THR A 24 -2.01 -0.75 -15.11
C THR A 24 -1.91 -2.21 -14.66
N LYS A 25 -0.80 -2.60 -14.01
CA LYS A 25 -0.62 -3.95 -13.48
C LYS A 25 -1.53 -4.28 -12.30
N ILE A 26 -1.88 -3.30 -11.47
CA ILE A 26 -2.89 -3.47 -10.41
C ILE A 26 -4.27 -3.75 -11.02
N ILE A 27 -4.66 -3.05 -12.08
CA ILE A 27 -5.94 -3.30 -12.79
C ILE A 27 -5.95 -4.73 -13.37
N GLU A 28 -4.89 -5.11 -14.07
CA GLU A 28 -4.74 -6.45 -14.65
C GLU A 28 -4.85 -7.53 -13.57
N LEU A 29 -4.14 -7.35 -12.45
CA LEU A 29 -4.23 -8.24 -11.29
C LEU A 29 -5.65 -8.31 -10.72
N GLY A 30 -6.36 -7.18 -10.63
CA GLY A 30 -7.75 -7.14 -10.17
C GLY A 30 -8.67 -8.01 -11.02
N GLY A 31 -8.56 -7.90 -12.35
CA GLY A 31 -9.30 -8.75 -13.28
C GLY A 31 -9.02 -10.23 -13.06
N HIS A 32 -7.75 -10.63 -12.97
CA HIS A 32 -7.38 -12.02 -12.70
C HIS A 32 -7.85 -12.50 -11.31
N SER A 33 -7.79 -11.64 -10.30
CA SER A 33 -8.23 -11.95 -8.93
C SER A 33 -9.74 -12.23 -8.88
N GLN A 34 -10.55 -11.51 -9.66
CA GLN A 34 -11.99 -11.76 -9.78
C GLN A 34 -12.27 -13.14 -10.40
N HIS A 35 -11.51 -13.54 -11.44
CA HIS A 35 -11.64 -14.87 -12.04
C HIS A 35 -11.25 -15.97 -11.04
N LEU A 36 -10.16 -15.77 -10.30
CA LEU A 36 -9.73 -16.70 -9.25
C LEU A 36 -10.77 -16.85 -8.16
N TYR A 37 -11.34 -15.73 -7.69
CA TYR A 37 -12.44 -15.75 -6.72
C TYR A 37 -13.63 -16.56 -7.24
N GLY A 38 -14.01 -16.39 -8.51
CA GLY A 38 -15.07 -17.18 -9.15
C GLY A 38 -14.76 -18.69 -9.15
N ALA A 39 -13.54 -19.08 -9.51
CA ALA A 39 -13.13 -20.49 -9.46
C ALA A 39 -13.14 -21.05 -8.02
N LEU A 40 -12.69 -20.26 -7.04
CA LEU A 40 -12.72 -20.60 -5.62
C LEU A 40 -14.14 -20.76 -5.07
N ASP A 41 -15.09 -19.95 -5.54
CA ASP A 41 -16.50 -20.03 -5.15
C ASP A 41 -17.19 -21.26 -5.75
N LEU A 42 -16.88 -21.58 -7.01
CA LEU A 42 -17.38 -22.78 -7.67
C LEU A 42 -16.89 -24.07 -7.01
N ILE A 43 -15.59 -24.19 -6.73
CA ILE A 43 -15.05 -25.36 -6.04
C ILE A 43 -15.60 -25.46 -4.60
N GLN A 44 -15.75 -24.33 -3.90
CA GLN A 44 -16.41 -24.30 -2.58
C GLN A 44 -17.83 -24.87 -2.67
N SER A 45 -18.60 -24.48 -3.68
CA SER A 45 -19.95 -24.99 -3.90
C SER A 45 -19.99 -26.51 -4.18
N LEU A 46 -18.89 -27.11 -4.68
CA LEU A 46 -18.77 -28.56 -4.79
C LEU A 46 -18.48 -29.21 -3.44
N PHE A 47 -17.56 -28.63 -2.65
CA PHE A 47 -17.29 -29.09 -1.28
C PHE A 47 -18.54 -29.03 -0.39
N ASP A 48 -19.32 -27.94 -0.48
CA ASP A 48 -20.56 -27.75 0.28
C ASP A 48 -21.63 -28.83 0.00
N LYS A 49 -21.54 -29.52 -1.16
CA LYS A 49 -22.43 -30.64 -1.52
C LYS A 49 -21.98 -31.99 -0.95
N ILE A 50 -20.74 -32.12 -0.48
CA ILE A 50 -20.20 -33.37 0.06
C ILE A 50 -20.73 -33.53 1.48
N ARG A 51 -21.50 -34.60 1.71
CA ARG A 51 -22.04 -34.96 3.03
C ARG A 51 -21.04 -35.82 3.79
N ASN A 52 -21.18 -35.83 5.13
CA ASN A 52 -20.39 -36.66 6.04
C ASN A 52 -18.87 -36.37 6.05
N VAL A 53 -18.47 -35.16 5.67
CA VAL A 53 -17.07 -34.72 5.81
C VAL A 53 -16.72 -34.62 7.31
N PRO A 54 -15.54 -35.10 7.74
CA PRO A 54 -15.06 -34.91 9.11
C PRO A 54 -15.10 -33.43 9.53
N SER A 55 -15.54 -33.17 10.76
CA SER A 55 -15.83 -31.81 11.24
C SER A 55 -14.61 -30.88 11.25
N ASP A 56 -13.43 -31.43 11.52
CA ASP A 56 -12.15 -30.73 11.48
C ASP A 56 -11.81 -30.25 10.06
N ARG A 57 -11.98 -31.13 9.06
CA ARG A 57 -11.78 -30.79 7.64
C ARG A 57 -12.82 -29.79 7.13
N GLN A 58 -14.07 -29.95 7.56
CA GLN A 58 -15.13 -29.01 7.21
C GLN A 58 -14.82 -27.61 7.72
N LYS A 59 -14.37 -27.51 8.98
CA LYS A 59 -14.00 -26.25 9.58
C LYS A 59 -12.88 -25.54 8.79
N GLU A 60 -11.88 -26.29 8.33
CA GLU A 60 -10.76 -25.72 7.56
C GLU A 60 -11.23 -24.97 6.31
N TYR A 61 -12.00 -25.59 5.42
CA TYR A 61 -12.41 -24.89 4.19
C TYR A 61 -13.48 -23.82 4.42
N GLU A 62 -14.27 -23.92 5.51
CA GLU A 62 -15.18 -22.84 5.91
C GLU A 62 -14.43 -21.60 6.41
N GLU A 63 -13.33 -21.75 7.15
CA GLU A 63 -12.47 -20.63 7.54
C GLU A 63 -11.87 -19.94 6.30
N ILE A 64 -11.40 -20.71 5.32
CA ILE A 64 -10.90 -20.17 4.06
C ILE A 64 -12.02 -19.42 3.30
N LYS A 65 -13.26 -19.96 3.30
CA LYS A 65 -14.43 -19.31 2.71
C LYS A 65 -14.72 -17.94 3.32
N GLN A 66 -14.64 -17.81 4.65
CA GLN A 66 -14.86 -16.52 5.32
C GLN A 66 -13.83 -15.45 4.92
N ILE A 67 -12.57 -15.84 4.76
CA ILE A 67 -11.51 -14.93 4.27
C ILE A 67 -11.87 -14.40 2.87
N ARG A 68 -12.27 -15.29 1.95
CA ARG A 68 -12.65 -14.91 0.58
C ARG A 68 -13.88 -14.02 0.53
N LEU A 69 -14.89 -14.29 1.34
CA LEU A 69 -16.10 -13.47 1.41
C LEU A 69 -15.77 -12.05 1.90
N THR A 70 -14.90 -11.94 2.90
CA THR A 70 -14.45 -10.64 3.41
C THR A 70 -13.70 -9.85 2.34
N TRP A 71 -12.78 -10.52 1.63
CA TRP A 71 -12.08 -9.93 0.48
C TRP A 71 -13.04 -9.45 -0.60
N LYS A 72 -14.04 -10.27 -0.98
CA LYS A 72 -15.03 -9.92 -2.01
C LYS A 72 -15.84 -8.68 -1.63
N GLN A 73 -16.28 -8.60 -0.37
CA GLN A 73 -16.98 -7.42 0.14
C GLN A 73 -16.14 -6.15 0.02
N GLN A 74 -14.81 -6.23 0.24
CA GLN A 74 -13.92 -5.07 0.05
C GLN A 74 -13.81 -4.67 -1.41
N VAL A 75 -13.60 -5.64 -2.31
CA VAL A 75 -13.51 -5.37 -3.75
C VAL A 75 -14.80 -4.74 -4.28
N ASP A 76 -15.95 -5.29 -3.88
CA ASP A 76 -17.26 -4.76 -4.29
C ASP A 76 -17.49 -3.34 -3.77
N LYS A 77 -17.03 -3.05 -2.56
CA LYS A 77 -17.09 -1.69 -2.03
C LYS A 77 -16.22 -0.74 -2.85
N ILE A 78 -15.00 -1.13 -3.20
CA ILE A 78 -14.09 -0.31 -4.01
C ILE A 78 -14.69 -0.03 -5.39
N GLU A 79 -15.27 -1.05 -6.03
CA GLU A 79 -15.92 -0.92 -7.34
C GLU A 79 -17.13 0.03 -7.27
N ASN A 80 -17.99 -0.13 -6.26
CA ASN A 80 -19.13 0.76 -6.03
C ASN A 80 -18.72 2.21 -5.71
N ASP A 81 -17.68 2.40 -4.89
CA ASP A 81 -17.15 3.73 -4.55
C ASP A 81 -16.57 4.40 -5.81
N TYR A 82 -15.96 3.63 -6.71
CA TYR A 82 -15.44 4.11 -7.99
C TYR A 82 -16.56 4.48 -8.98
N GLU A 83 -17.58 3.64 -9.10
CA GLU A 83 -18.76 3.95 -9.90
C GLU A 83 -19.50 5.20 -9.40
N THR A 84 -19.62 5.34 -8.08
CA THR A 84 -20.28 6.50 -7.48
C THR A 84 -19.47 7.77 -7.73
N ALA A 85 -18.15 7.71 -7.55
CA ALA A 85 -17.27 8.82 -7.85
C ALA A 85 -17.35 9.24 -9.32
N THR A 86 -17.36 8.29 -10.26
CA THR A 86 -17.45 8.59 -11.70
C THR A 86 -18.81 9.19 -12.09
N LYS A 87 -19.93 8.67 -11.55
CA LYS A 87 -21.28 9.24 -11.77
C LYS A 87 -21.40 10.69 -11.28
N VAL A 88 -20.87 11.02 -10.12
CA VAL A 88 -20.89 12.40 -9.57
C VAL A 88 -20.12 13.39 -10.46
N HIS A 89 -19.03 12.95 -11.12
CA HIS A 89 -18.25 13.81 -12.01
C HIS A 89 -18.88 14.02 -13.39
N THR A 90 -19.89 13.23 -13.79
CA THR A 90 -20.63 13.45 -15.05
C THR A 90 -21.70 14.54 -14.96
N GLY A 91 -22.12 14.95 -13.74
CA GLY A 91 -23.14 16.00 -13.52
C GLY A 91 -22.58 17.41 -13.30
N GLY A 92 -21.27 17.57 -13.18
CA GLY A 92 -20.63 18.84 -12.80
C GLY A 92 -19.40 19.17 -13.65
N GLY A 93 -19.60 19.51 -14.93
CA GLY A 93 -18.76 20.43 -15.72
C GLY A 93 -17.24 20.20 -15.84
N ILE A 94 -16.65 19.16 -15.25
CA ILE A 94 -15.25 18.79 -15.44
C ILE A 94 -15.24 17.61 -16.42
N ALA A 95 -15.50 17.94 -17.68
CA ALA A 95 -15.11 17.10 -18.80
C ALA A 95 -13.58 17.05 -18.84
N GLY A 96 -13.00 15.92 -18.44
CA GLY A 96 -11.54 15.78 -18.36
C GLY A 96 -11.03 14.33 -18.36
N ALA A 97 -11.77 13.38 -18.92
CA ALA A 97 -11.24 12.10 -19.40
C ALA A 97 -12.31 11.44 -20.29
N GLY A 98 -12.29 11.79 -21.57
CA GLY A 98 -13.13 11.13 -22.57
C GLY A 98 -12.77 9.65 -22.72
N LEU A 99 -13.82 8.86 -22.89
CA LEU A 99 -13.88 7.48 -23.38
C LEU A 99 -12.63 7.01 -24.16
N GLY A 100 -11.86 6.12 -23.53
CA GLY A 100 -10.74 5.39 -24.13
C GLY A 100 -10.00 4.61 -23.06
N VAL A 101 -9.73 3.34 -23.30
CA VAL A 101 -9.07 2.42 -22.37
C VAL A 101 -7.78 3.04 -21.79
N GLY A 102 -7.77 3.34 -20.50
CA GLY A 102 -6.58 3.75 -19.74
C GLY A 102 -6.65 5.15 -19.12
N VAL A 103 -6.33 5.24 -17.82
CA VAL A 103 -6.04 6.49 -17.06
C VAL A 103 -7.24 7.26 -16.47
N ALA A 104 -8.15 6.57 -15.76
CA ALA A 104 -9.05 7.19 -14.78
C ALA A 104 -8.72 6.78 -13.32
N MET A 105 -7.45 6.45 -13.03
CA MET A 105 -6.99 6.00 -11.70
C MET A 105 -6.38 7.11 -10.82
N LEU A 106 -6.41 8.37 -11.26
CA LEU A 106 -5.80 9.47 -10.52
C LEU A 106 -6.81 10.08 -9.54
N GLY A 107 -7.10 9.38 -8.44
CA GLY A 107 -7.99 9.93 -7.43
C GLY A 107 -8.03 9.16 -6.10
N PRO A 108 -8.66 9.76 -5.07
CA PRO A 108 -8.71 9.18 -3.73
C PRO A 108 -9.27 7.75 -3.65
N THR A 109 -10.25 7.42 -4.49
CA THR A 109 -10.85 6.07 -4.52
C THR A 109 -9.87 5.00 -4.95
N ALA A 110 -9.04 5.27 -5.96
CA ALA A 110 -8.02 4.31 -6.41
C ALA A 110 -6.96 4.08 -5.32
N ALA A 111 -6.57 5.14 -4.61
CA ALA A 111 -5.62 5.08 -3.51
C ALA A 111 -6.15 4.22 -2.35
N MET A 112 -7.40 4.44 -1.99
CA MET A 112 -8.11 3.62 -1.00
C MET A 112 -8.24 2.17 -1.44
N GLY A 113 -8.49 1.91 -2.72
CA GLY A 113 -8.51 0.57 -3.28
C GLY A 113 -7.17 -0.15 -3.12
N VAL A 114 -6.07 0.49 -3.51
CA VAL A 114 -4.71 -0.05 -3.34
C VAL A 114 -4.41 -0.34 -1.86
N ALA A 115 -4.67 0.61 -0.98
CA ALA A 115 -4.42 0.47 0.45
C ALA A 115 -5.28 -0.64 1.08
N THR A 116 -6.54 -0.79 0.65
CA THR A 116 -7.45 -1.81 1.19
C THR A 116 -7.10 -3.20 0.68
N THR A 117 -6.77 -3.35 -0.61
CA THR A 117 -6.50 -4.65 -1.21
C THR A 117 -5.10 -5.16 -0.92
N PHE A 118 -4.10 -4.27 -0.86
CA PHE A 118 -2.70 -4.67 -0.75
C PHE A 118 -2.00 -4.16 0.49
N GLY A 119 -2.64 -3.31 1.30
CA GLY A 119 -2.03 -2.77 2.50
C GLY A 119 -2.09 -3.73 3.68
N VAL A 120 -1.22 -3.46 4.66
CA VAL A 120 -1.12 -4.20 5.93
C VAL A 120 -1.38 -3.23 7.07
N ALA A 121 -2.31 -3.56 7.96
CA ALA A 121 -2.54 -2.80 9.18
C ALA A 121 -1.32 -2.87 10.11
N SER A 122 -1.19 -1.95 11.05
CA SER A 122 -0.05 -1.92 11.99
C SER A 122 0.08 -3.17 12.88
N THR A 123 -0.93 -4.03 12.93
CA THR A 123 -0.91 -5.34 13.59
C THR A 123 -0.34 -6.47 12.73
N GLY A 124 0.06 -6.19 11.48
CA GLY A 124 0.47 -7.21 10.51
C GLY A 124 -0.71 -7.87 9.77
N THR A 125 -1.95 -7.46 10.06
CA THR A 125 -3.15 -7.99 9.40
C THR A 125 -3.30 -7.41 8.00
N ALA A 126 -3.48 -8.26 6.99
CA ALA A 126 -3.84 -7.81 5.64
C ALA A 126 -5.15 -7.03 5.67
N ILE A 127 -5.18 -5.81 5.14
CA ILE A 127 -6.37 -4.95 5.23
C ILE A 127 -7.54 -5.56 4.43
N SER A 128 -7.24 -6.34 3.41
CA SER A 128 -8.23 -7.02 2.57
C SER A 128 -9.03 -8.10 3.32
N THR A 129 -8.58 -8.53 4.50
CA THR A 129 -9.31 -9.46 5.37
C THR A 129 -10.10 -8.74 6.47
N LEU A 130 -10.12 -7.41 6.46
CA LEU A 130 -10.97 -6.58 7.32
C LEU A 130 -12.24 -6.17 6.60
N SER A 131 -13.25 -5.74 7.35
CA SER A 131 -14.51 -5.25 6.79
C SER A 131 -14.95 -3.91 7.37
N GLY A 132 -15.87 -3.23 6.67
CA GLY A 132 -16.53 -2.01 7.12
C GLY A 132 -15.58 -0.88 7.55
N ALA A 133 -15.86 -0.31 8.72
CA ALA A 133 -15.07 0.80 9.27
C ALA A 133 -13.64 0.39 9.60
N ALA A 134 -13.39 -0.85 10.02
CA ALA A 134 -12.04 -1.33 10.33
C ALA A 134 -11.14 -1.29 9.08
N ALA A 135 -11.63 -1.81 7.95
CA ALA A 135 -10.90 -1.78 6.69
C ALA A 135 -10.63 -0.35 6.20
N THR A 136 -11.65 0.52 6.27
CA THR A 136 -11.52 1.92 5.82
C THR A 136 -10.52 2.69 6.68
N ASN A 137 -10.58 2.51 8.01
CA ASN A 137 -9.69 3.18 8.94
C ASN A 137 -8.26 2.66 8.80
N ALA A 138 -8.07 1.35 8.61
CA ALA A 138 -6.77 0.75 8.37
C ALA A 138 -6.17 1.20 7.03
N ALA A 139 -6.96 1.30 5.97
CA ALA A 139 -6.52 1.78 4.66
C ALA A 139 -6.10 3.25 4.70
N LEU A 140 -6.91 4.12 5.33
CA LEU A 140 -6.53 5.52 5.54
C LEU A 140 -5.28 5.63 6.42
N ALA A 141 -5.20 4.86 7.49
CA ALA A 141 -4.01 4.79 8.31
C ALA A 141 -2.78 4.36 7.49
N TRP A 142 -2.88 3.31 6.67
CA TRP A 142 -1.81 2.85 5.79
C TRP A 142 -1.34 3.95 4.82
N LEU A 143 -2.29 4.66 4.20
CA LEU A 143 -2.01 5.83 3.37
C LEU A 143 -1.35 6.96 4.17
N GLY A 144 -1.75 7.14 5.42
CA GLY A 144 -1.15 8.07 6.37
C GLY A 144 0.19 7.62 6.96
N GLY A 145 0.73 6.48 6.53
CA GLY A 145 1.97 5.89 7.06
C GLY A 145 1.83 5.10 8.35
N GLY A 146 0.60 4.85 8.82
CA GLY A 146 0.27 4.17 10.06
C GLY A 146 -0.94 4.80 10.76
N THR A 147 -1.54 4.10 11.73
CA THR A 147 -2.60 4.64 12.60
C THR A 147 -2.09 5.81 13.49
N LEU A 148 -2.98 6.59 14.11
CA LEU A 148 -2.60 7.65 15.08
C LEU A 148 -1.96 7.05 16.35
N ALA A 149 -2.59 6.01 16.91
CA ALA A 149 -1.97 5.20 17.97
C ALA A 149 -0.63 4.66 17.51
N ALA A 150 -0.50 4.44 16.19
CA ALA A 150 0.69 3.98 15.52
C ALA A 150 1.71 5.02 15.12
N GLY A 151 1.40 6.30 15.30
CA GLY A 151 2.30 7.37 14.92
C GLY A 151 2.49 7.56 13.44
N GLY A 152 1.63 7.00 12.59
CA GLY A 152 1.43 7.59 11.27
C GLY A 152 0.40 8.70 11.41
N GLY A 153 0.18 9.49 10.36
CA GLY A 153 -0.87 10.52 10.40
C GLY A 153 -2.28 9.97 10.63
N GLY A 154 -2.42 8.64 10.73
CA GLY A 154 -3.68 7.97 10.95
C GLY A 154 -4.63 8.26 9.82
N MET A 155 -5.91 8.24 10.15
CA MET A 155 -6.92 8.59 9.18
C MET A 155 -6.79 10.04 8.70
N ALA A 156 -6.26 10.94 9.53
CA ALA A 156 -6.08 12.35 9.18
C ALA A 156 -4.99 12.55 8.12
N GLY A 157 -3.82 11.95 8.31
CA GLY A 157 -2.71 11.98 7.36
C GLY A 157 -3.00 11.18 6.10
N GLY A 158 -3.74 10.07 6.20
CA GLY A 158 -4.25 9.36 5.03
C GLY A 158 -5.16 10.23 4.20
N SER A 159 -6.16 10.86 4.84
CA SER A 159 -7.07 11.80 4.18
C SER A 159 -6.33 13.00 3.58
N ALA A 160 -5.30 13.49 4.27
CA ALA A 160 -4.43 14.54 3.77
C ALA A 160 -3.64 14.11 2.53
N LEU A 161 -3.07 12.90 2.54
CA LEU A 161 -2.37 12.33 1.40
C LEU A 161 -3.32 12.14 0.22
N LEU A 162 -4.54 11.62 0.45
CA LEU A 162 -5.56 11.53 -0.59
C LEU A 162 -5.93 12.89 -1.19
N ALA A 163 -5.95 13.95 -0.38
CA ALA A 163 -6.22 15.31 -0.82
C ALA A 163 -5.00 15.99 -1.50
N LEU A 164 -3.79 15.48 -1.28
CA LEU A 164 -2.52 16.02 -1.79
C LEU A 164 -1.98 15.25 -3.01
N ALA A 165 -2.28 13.96 -3.11
CA ALA A 165 -1.55 13.01 -3.93
C ALA A 165 -2.45 11.88 -4.44
N GLY A 166 -2.19 11.45 -5.68
CA GLY A 166 -2.76 10.23 -6.25
C GLY A 166 -2.26 8.94 -5.59
N PRO A 167 -2.74 7.77 -6.05
CA PRO A 167 -2.77 6.49 -5.30
C PRO A 167 -1.46 5.95 -4.74
N ILE A 168 -0.33 6.32 -5.34
CA ILE A 168 0.99 5.78 -4.98
C ILE A 168 2.00 6.93 -4.73
N GLY A 169 1.49 8.13 -4.42
CA GLY A 169 2.20 9.39 -4.62
C GLY A 169 3.08 9.90 -3.48
N TRP A 170 3.67 9.08 -2.60
CA TRP A 170 4.54 9.60 -1.53
C TRP A 170 5.71 10.44 -2.08
N THR A 171 6.34 9.94 -3.15
CA THR A 171 7.42 10.59 -3.90
C THR A 171 6.93 11.82 -4.66
N LEU A 172 5.85 11.66 -5.42
CA LEU A 172 5.31 12.73 -6.26
C LEU A 172 4.76 13.87 -5.40
N ALA A 173 4.18 13.56 -4.24
CA ALA A 173 3.81 14.53 -3.22
C ALA A 173 5.04 15.24 -2.66
N GLY A 174 6.08 14.50 -2.26
CA GLY A 174 7.35 15.09 -1.79
C GLY A 174 8.00 16.03 -2.81
N ILE A 175 7.95 15.67 -4.10
CA ILE A 175 8.47 16.49 -5.20
C ILE A 175 7.56 17.70 -5.47
N ALA A 176 6.23 17.54 -5.48
CA ALA A 176 5.27 18.63 -5.68
C ALA A 176 5.32 19.66 -4.54
N ILE A 177 5.49 19.19 -3.30
CA ILE A 177 5.71 20.00 -2.10
C ILE A 177 6.93 20.92 -2.27
N ILE A 178 7.89 20.52 -3.12
CA ILE A 178 9.15 21.20 -3.32
C ILE A 178 9.24 21.95 -4.64
N GLY A 179 8.50 21.57 -5.68
CA GLY A 179 8.33 22.40 -6.87
C GLY A 179 7.84 23.81 -6.49
N SER A 180 6.90 23.88 -5.54
CA SER A 180 6.41 25.15 -4.96
C SER A 180 7.41 25.81 -3.99
N GLY A 181 8.16 25.02 -3.19
CA GLY A 181 9.14 25.50 -2.22
C GLY A 181 10.49 25.96 -2.82
N LEU A 182 11.00 25.30 -3.86
CA LEU A 182 12.26 25.58 -4.58
C LEU A 182 12.26 26.98 -5.19
N LEU A 183 11.11 27.45 -5.67
CA LEU A 183 10.92 28.81 -6.21
C LEU A 183 11.19 29.90 -5.16
N MET A 184 11.15 29.54 -3.87
CA MET A 184 11.31 30.47 -2.74
C MET A 184 12.75 30.54 -2.20
N TRP A 185 13.72 29.86 -2.84
CA TRP A 185 15.13 29.86 -2.45
C TRP A 185 15.95 30.84 -3.29
N LYS A 186 16.67 31.73 -2.61
CA LYS A 186 17.49 32.77 -3.24
C LYS A 186 18.88 32.27 -3.66
N ALA A 187 19.45 31.32 -2.92
CA ALA A 187 20.78 30.79 -3.20
C ALA A 187 20.70 29.57 -4.14
N LYS A 188 21.46 29.61 -5.23
CA LYS A 188 21.52 28.51 -6.22
C LYS A 188 22.03 27.20 -5.61
N SER A 189 23.01 27.28 -4.72
CA SER A 189 23.58 26.12 -4.01
C SER A 189 22.55 25.39 -3.13
N ASP A 190 21.71 26.14 -2.40
CA ASP A 190 20.66 25.57 -1.55
C ASP A 190 19.61 24.85 -2.41
N LYS A 191 19.28 25.44 -3.56
CA LYS A 191 18.36 24.87 -4.54
C LYS A 191 18.90 23.53 -5.08
N GLU A 192 20.14 23.52 -5.56
CA GLU A 192 20.79 22.32 -6.12
C GLU A 192 20.91 21.20 -5.08
N ARG A 193 21.22 21.55 -3.83
CA ARG A 193 21.36 20.58 -2.74
C ARG A 193 20.04 19.91 -2.39
N LEU A 194 18.95 20.68 -2.32
CA LEU A 194 17.62 20.13 -2.14
C LEU A 194 17.21 19.27 -3.35
N GLU A 195 17.45 19.74 -4.58
CA GLU A 195 17.18 18.94 -5.80
C GLU A 195 17.91 17.59 -5.79
N ASN A 196 19.14 17.53 -5.28
CA ASN A 196 19.89 16.28 -5.16
C ASN A 196 19.26 15.29 -4.17
N VAL A 197 18.74 15.76 -3.03
CA VAL A 197 18.01 14.89 -2.06
C VAL A 197 16.79 14.27 -2.74
N PHE A 198 16.00 15.05 -3.48
CA PHE A 198 14.80 14.55 -4.18
C PHE A 198 15.13 13.68 -5.39
N LEU A 199 16.27 13.90 -6.02
CA LEU A 199 16.78 13.02 -7.06
C LEU A 199 17.13 11.63 -6.49
N LEU A 200 17.72 11.57 -5.28
CA LEU A 200 17.97 10.29 -4.59
C LEU A 200 16.67 9.57 -4.23
N ILE A 201 15.69 10.31 -3.70
CA ILE A 201 14.33 9.79 -3.41
C ILE A 201 13.72 9.21 -4.70
N SER A 202 13.72 9.99 -5.79
CA SER A 202 13.17 9.57 -7.08
C SER A 202 13.82 8.27 -7.59
N LYS A 203 15.15 8.17 -7.52
CA LYS A 203 15.87 6.95 -7.94
C LYS A 203 15.53 5.73 -7.09
N ARG A 204 15.44 5.89 -5.76
CA ARG A 204 15.01 4.81 -4.85
C ARG A 204 13.61 4.31 -5.19
N ASP A 205 12.70 5.25 -5.46
CA ASP A 205 11.30 4.91 -5.72
C ASP A 205 11.11 4.28 -7.10
N GLN A 206 11.91 4.67 -8.10
CA GLN A 206 11.96 3.93 -9.37
C GLN A 206 12.32 2.46 -9.16
N THR A 207 13.29 2.15 -8.28
CA THR A 207 13.62 0.76 -7.95
C THR A 207 12.44 0.07 -7.27
N SER A 208 11.81 0.73 -6.30
CA SER A 208 10.64 0.17 -5.57
C SER A 208 9.47 -0.14 -6.51
N TYR A 209 9.18 0.73 -7.48
CA TYR A 209 8.11 0.48 -8.46
C TYR A 209 8.47 -0.63 -9.44
N LYS A 210 9.72 -0.75 -9.86
CA LYS A 210 10.16 -1.87 -10.70
C LYS A 210 10.00 -3.20 -9.98
N GLU A 211 10.39 -3.27 -8.71
CA GLU A 211 10.18 -4.45 -7.85
C GLU A 211 8.69 -4.77 -7.69
N ALA A 212 7.86 -3.76 -7.42
CA ALA A 212 6.41 -3.94 -7.34
C ALA A 212 5.80 -4.47 -8.64
N ILE A 213 6.26 -3.98 -9.80
CA ILE A 213 5.81 -4.46 -11.12
C ILE A 213 6.19 -5.94 -11.32
N VAL A 214 7.40 -6.35 -10.91
CA VAL A 214 7.81 -7.76 -10.99
C VAL A 214 6.91 -8.63 -10.10
N GLU A 215 6.72 -8.23 -8.84
CA GLU A 215 5.86 -8.93 -7.88
C GLU A 215 4.41 -9.08 -8.38
N LEU A 216 3.85 -8.00 -8.95
CA LEU A 216 2.51 -8.02 -9.55
C LEU A 216 2.42 -9.03 -10.70
N ASN A 217 3.41 -9.05 -11.61
CA ASN A 217 3.44 -10.00 -12.73
C ASN A 217 3.58 -11.45 -12.27
N GLU A 218 4.41 -11.72 -11.26
CA GLU A 218 4.56 -13.05 -10.68
C GLU A 218 3.24 -13.51 -10.04
N ARG A 219 2.57 -12.62 -9.31
CA ARG A 219 1.27 -12.91 -8.71
C ARG A 219 0.20 -13.18 -9.76
N ILE A 220 0.12 -12.36 -10.82
CA ILE A 220 -0.79 -12.62 -11.96
C ILE A 220 -0.53 -14.01 -12.54
N SER A 221 0.73 -14.36 -12.81
CA SER A 221 1.10 -15.66 -13.38
C SER A 221 0.68 -16.82 -12.47
N ARG A 222 0.90 -16.69 -11.15
CA ARG A 222 0.46 -17.68 -10.16
C ARG A 222 -1.06 -17.81 -10.11
N ILE A 223 -1.78 -16.69 -10.13
CA ILE A 223 -3.24 -16.68 -10.16
C ILE A 223 -3.77 -17.45 -11.37
N ILE A 224 -3.21 -17.19 -12.57
CA ILE A 224 -3.61 -17.89 -13.79
C ILE A 224 -3.39 -19.40 -13.65
N ASN A 225 -2.21 -19.81 -13.19
CA ASN A 225 -1.87 -21.22 -13.01
C ASN A 225 -2.77 -21.90 -11.98
N GLU A 226 -2.95 -21.30 -10.79
CA GLU A 226 -3.79 -21.89 -9.75
C GLU A 226 -5.26 -21.91 -10.13
N THR A 227 -5.77 -20.93 -10.90
CA THR A 227 -7.12 -20.97 -11.47
C THR A 227 -7.32 -22.19 -12.36
N GLN A 228 -6.33 -22.54 -13.20
CA GLN A 228 -6.38 -23.75 -14.02
C GLN A 228 -6.37 -25.03 -13.18
N MET A 229 -5.56 -25.06 -12.11
CA MET A 229 -5.52 -26.18 -11.18
C MET A 229 -6.86 -26.36 -10.44
N LEU A 230 -7.50 -25.27 -10.02
CA LEU A 230 -8.84 -25.30 -9.41
C LEU A 230 -9.87 -25.85 -10.40
N ASN A 231 -9.83 -25.43 -11.66
CA ASN A 231 -10.72 -25.96 -12.71
C ASN A 231 -10.53 -27.47 -12.91
N ALA A 232 -9.28 -27.95 -12.93
CA ALA A 232 -9.00 -29.38 -12.99
C ALA A 232 -9.50 -30.13 -11.74
N ALA A 233 -9.32 -29.55 -10.55
CA ALA A 233 -9.82 -30.11 -9.31
C ALA A 233 -11.34 -30.24 -9.30
N MET A 234 -12.07 -29.23 -9.82
CA MET A 234 -13.53 -29.28 -9.94
C MET A 234 -14.01 -30.46 -10.80
N ILE A 235 -13.33 -30.74 -11.93
CA ILE A 235 -13.65 -31.88 -12.79
C ILE A 235 -13.49 -33.20 -12.00
N ASN A 236 -12.42 -33.33 -11.23
CA ASN A 236 -12.17 -34.53 -10.43
C ASN A 236 -13.16 -34.71 -9.28
N ILE A 237 -13.48 -33.66 -8.51
CA ILE A 237 -14.39 -33.75 -7.36
C ILE A 237 -15.75 -34.31 -7.77
N VAL A 238 -16.27 -33.93 -8.94
CA VAL A 238 -17.56 -34.42 -9.46
C VAL A 238 -17.55 -35.95 -9.59
N THR A 239 -16.40 -36.57 -9.86
CA THR A 239 -16.27 -38.03 -10.01
C THR A 239 -16.27 -38.79 -8.68
N PHE A 240 -16.05 -38.11 -7.55
CA PHE A 240 -15.93 -38.77 -6.24
C PHE A 240 -17.29 -39.04 -5.58
N GLY A 241 -18.37 -38.43 -6.08
CA GLY A 241 -19.70 -38.47 -5.47
C GLY A 241 -19.84 -37.47 -4.31
N THR A 242 -20.99 -37.53 -3.63
CA THR A 242 -21.40 -36.52 -2.62
C THR A 242 -21.49 -37.08 -1.19
N ASP A 243 -20.87 -38.23 -0.93
CA ASP A 243 -20.85 -38.87 0.37
C ASP A 243 -19.41 -39.26 0.72
N TYR A 244 -18.80 -38.50 1.62
CA TYR A 244 -17.38 -38.64 1.98
C TYR A 244 -17.05 -40.06 2.48
N ASN A 245 -17.96 -40.69 3.22
CA ASN A 245 -17.76 -42.03 3.76
C ASN A 245 -17.77 -43.14 2.69
N LYS A 246 -18.21 -42.82 1.47
CA LYS A 246 -18.18 -43.74 0.32
C LYS A 246 -16.98 -43.52 -0.60
N MET A 247 -16.18 -42.49 -0.33
CA MET A 247 -14.96 -42.21 -1.08
C MET A 247 -13.83 -43.15 -0.65
N THR A 248 -12.94 -43.48 -1.59
CA THR A 248 -11.71 -44.21 -1.28
C THR A 248 -10.75 -43.34 -0.45
N GLU A 249 -9.80 -43.95 0.24
CA GLU A 249 -8.76 -43.21 0.96
C GLU A 249 -7.98 -42.25 0.04
N GLU A 250 -7.70 -42.68 -1.19
CA GLU A 250 -7.07 -41.84 -2.21
C GLU A 250 -7.92 -40.61 -2.52
N GLN A 251 -9.22 -40.77 -2.78
CA GLN A 251 -10.13 -39.65 -3.05
C GLN A 251 -10.22 -38.69 -1.85
N GLN A 252 -10.27 -39.23 -0.63
CA GLN A 252 -10.27 -38.44 0.59
C GLN A 252 -8.96 -37.66 0.79
N TYR A 253 -7.82 -38.23 0.42
CA TYR A 253 -6.53 -37.54 0.43
C TYR A 253 -6.46 -36.46 -0.65
N THR A 254 -6.95 -36.74 -1.86
CA THR A 254 -7.05 -35.78 -2.96
C THR A 254 -7.95 -34.58 -2.59
N LEU A 255 -9.07 -34.80 -1.88
CA LEU A 255 -9.86 -33.68 -1.36
C LEU A 255 -9.05 -32.79 -0.41
N GLY A 256 -8.23 -33.38 0.46
CA GLY A 256 -7.33 -32.62 1.35
C GLY A 256 -6.32 -31.78 0.56
N SER A 257 -5.76 -32.28 -0.54
CA SER A 257 -4.86 -31.48 -1.37
C SER A 257 -5.58 -30.33 -2.09
N TYR A 258 -6.87 -30.49 -2.44
CA TYR A 258 -7.67 -29.40 -2.98
C TYR A 258 -8.01 -28.33 -1.94
N VAL A 259 -8.20 -28.68 -0.67
CA VAL A 259 -8.31 -27.67 0.42
C VAL A 259 -7.03 -26.85 0.54
N ASN A 260 -5.85 -27.50 0.46
CA ASN A 260 -4.56 -26.80 0.45
C ASN A 260 -4.42 -25.86 -0.77
N LEU A 261 -4.85 -26.30 -1.95
CA LEU A 261 -4.88 -25.47 -3.15
C LEU A 261 -5.82 -24.27 -2.96
N MET A 262 -7.04 -24.49 -2.44
CA MET A 262 -7.98 -23.42 -2.12
C MET A 262 -7.39 -22.41 -1.13
N ASN A 263 -6.63 -22.89 -0.13
CA ASN A 263 -5.94 -22.00 0.81
C ASN A 263 -4.86 -21.17 0.12
N SER A 264 -3.94 -21.81 -0.61
CA SER A 264 -2.88 -21.13 -1.39
C SER A 264 -3.45 -20.05 -2.30
N SER A 265 -4.48 -20.41 -3.07
CA SER A 265 -5.17 -19.51 -3.99
C SER A 265 -5.87 -18.36 -3.26
N THR A 266 -6.43 -18.62 -2.07
CA THR A 266 -7.01 -17.56 -1.23
C THR A 266 -5.93 -16.59 -0.75
N GLN A 267 -4.73 -17.06 -0.42
CA GLN A 267 -3.61 -16.18 -0.06
C GLN A 267 -3.19 -15.27 -1.23
N LEU A 268 -3.31 -15.74 -2.48
CA LEU A 268 -3.10 -14.90 -3.67
C LEU A 268 -4.14 -13.78 -3.83
N LEU A 269 -5.27 -13.80 -3.10
CA LEU A 269 -6.23 -12.70 -3.07
C LEU A 269 -5.88 -11.67 -1.99
N VAL A 270 -5.39 -12.13 -0.82
CA VAL A 270 -5.29 -11.30 0.39
C VAL A 270 -3.88 -10.87 0.76
N ASN A 271 -2.84 -11.52 0.23
CA ASN A 271 -1.47 -11.13 0.57
C ASN A 271 -1.16 -9.70 0.10
N PRO A 272 -0.31 -8.96 0.82
CA PRO A 272 0.11 -7.63 0.40
C PRO A 272 1.01 -7.68 -0.84
N ILE A 273 1.20 -6.52 -1.48
CA ILE A 273 2.29 -6.32 -2.46
C ILE A 273 3.42 -5.59 -1.73
N MET A 274 4.51 -6.30 -1.48
CA MET A 274 5.65 -5.83 -0.68
C MET A 274 6.31 -4.59 -1.29
N GLY A 275 6.40 -4.53 -2.61
CA GLY A 275 6.93 -3.37 -3.33
C GLY A 275 6.16 -2.07 -3.07
N LEU A 276 4.88 -2.17 -2.69
CA LEU A 276 3.98 -1.03 -2.42
C LEU A 276 3.87 -0.67 -0.94
N GLN A 277 4.42 -1.47 -0.03
CA GLN A 277 4.31 -1.19 1.41
C GLN A 277 5.14 0.03 1.83
N PRO A 278 4.70 0.77 2.86
CA PRO A 278 5.54 1.74 3.56
C PRO A 278 6.86 1.11 3.99
N LYS A 279 7.96 1.84 3.85
CA LYS A 279 9.32 1.35 4.14
C LYS A 279 9.70 1.47 5.62
N PHE A 280 8.98 2.30 6.37
CA PHE A 280 9.17 2.51 7.80
C PHE A 280 7.83 2.38 8.52
N SER A 281 7.73 1.42 9.43
CA SER A 281 6.49 1.09 10.13
C SER A 281 6.42 1.72 11.53
N GLU A 282 5.24 1.64 12.16
CA GLU A 282 5.14 1.90 13.59
C GLU A 282 6.04 0.96 14.39
N GLU A 283 6.09 -0.32 14.01
CA GLU A 283 6.83 -1.29 14.80
C GLU A 283 8.31 -0.88 14.88
N ASP A 284 8.85 -0.36 13.77
CA ASP A 284 10.20 0.21 13.72
C ASP A 284 10.34 1.44 14.62
N PHE A 285 9.33 2.33 14.63
CA PHE A 285 9.29 3.48 15.54
C PHE A 285 9.24 3.04 17.01
N ASN A 286 8.35 2.12 17.36
CA ASN A 286 8.18 1.59 18.72
C ASN A 286 9.43 0.85 19.19
N ARG A 287 10.14 0.17 18.29
CA ARG A 287 11.43 -0.47 18.55
C ARG A 287 12.54 0.55 18.79
N PHE A 288 12.59 1.63 18.03
CA PHE A 288 13.51 2.74 18.32
C PHE A 288 13.21 3.33 19.70
N LYS A 289 11.93 3.55 19.98
CA LYS A 289 11.42 4.03 21.26
C LYS A 289 11.88 3.15 22.42
N SER A 290 11.64 1.84 22.38
CA SER A 290 11.99 0.95 23.48
C SER A 290 13.50 0.96 23.79
N ARG A 291 14.36 1.25 22.80
CA ARG A 291 15.81 1.32 22.96
C ARG A 291 16.34 2.69 23.41
N PHE A 292 15.75 3.79 22.92
CA PHE A 292 16.24 5.16 23.14
C PHE A 292 15.39 6.03 24.09
N TYR A 293 14.44 5.41 24.80
CA TYR A 293 13.61 6.07 25.81
C TYR A 293 14.23 6.50 27.16
N PRO A 294 15.53 6.32 27.49
CA PRO A 294 16.05 6.85 28.76
C PRO A 294 16.18 8.38 28.84
N CYS A 295 15.99 9.14 27.74
CA CYS A 295 16.02 10.62 27.75
C CYS A 295 14.61 11.23 27.67
N THR A 296 14.16 11.93 28.72
CA THR A 296 12.78 12.46 28.86
C THR A 296 12.39 13.44 27.76
N ASP A 297 13.29 14.31 27.30
CA ASP A 297 12.98 15.37 26.33
C ASP A 297 12.77 14.82 24.90
N ILE A 298 13.60 13.88 24.47
CA ILE A 298 13.46 13.22 23.16
C ILE A 298 12.17 12.39 23.13
N ARG A 299 11.82 11.74 24.25
CA ARG A 299 10.57 10.99 24.37
C ARG A 299 9.36 11.87 24.15
N LEU A 300 9.27 13.01 24.85
CA LEU A 300 8.15 13.95 24.72
C LEU A 300 8.05 14.50 23.28
N TYR A 301 9.19 14.82 22.67
CA TYR A 301 9.24 15.27 21.28
C TYR A 301 8.75 14.20 20.31
N CYS A 302 9.23 12.96 20.44
CA CYS A 302 8.85 11.83 19.60
C CYS A 302 7.37 11.48 19.73
N GLU A 303 6.79 11.52 20.92
CA GLU A 303 5.35 11.28 21.12
C GLU A 303 4.51 12.42 20.53
N LYS A 304 4.93 13.67 20.70
CA LYS A 304 4.23 14.84 20.12
C LYS A 304 4.24 14.83 18.59
N ASN A 305 5.33 14.37 17.98
CA ASN A 305 5.57 14.48 16.53
C ASN A 305 5.56 13.13 15.81
N LYS A 306 5.02 12.07 16.44
CA LYS A 306 5.05 10.68 15.98
C LYS A 306 4.68 10.57 14.48
N ASP A 307 3.50 11.05 14.13
CA ASP A 307 2.88 11.07 12.80
C ASP A 307 3.79 11.67 11.72
N LEU A 308 4.35 12.83 12.02
CA LEU A 308 5.23 13.55 11.13
C LEU A 308 6.60 12.87 11.00
N ILE A 309 7.11 12.29 12.09
CA ILE A 309 8.35 11.52 12.08
C ILE A 309 8.21 10.31 11.17
N ILE A 310 7.12 9.52 11.25
CA ILE A 310 6.93 8.34 10.40
C ILE A 310 6.75 8.73 8.94
N TYR A 311 6.01 9.82 8.64
CA TYR A 311 5.88 10.32 7.28
C TYR A 311 7.24 10.70 6.67
N ILE A 312 8.03 11.51 7.38
CA ILE A 312 9.35 11.95 6.91
C ILE A 312 10.36 10.79 6.89
N ALA A 313 10.23 9.82 7.81
CA ALA A 313 11.06 8.61 7.80
C ALA A 313 10.80 7.76 6.55
N ASN A 314 9.55 7.58 6.13
CA ASN A 314 9.22 6.92 4.86
C ASN A 314 9.77 7.71 3.66
N LEU A 315 9.60 9.03 3.65
CA LEU A 315 10.13 9.89 2.59
C LEU A 315 11.65 9.79 2.47
N LEU A 316 12.38 9.79 3.59
CA LEU A 316 13.84 9.78 3.65
C LEU A 316 14.45 8.37 3.83
N TYR A 317 13.65 7.31 3.71
CA TYR A 317 14.14 5.94 3.87
C TYR A 317 15.24 5.62 2.86
N LYS A 318 16.38 5.10 3.35
CA LYS A 318 17.65 4.90 2.63
C LYS A 318 18.23 6.16 1.95
N ILE A 319 17.83 7.36 2.36
CA ILE A 319 18.38 8.63 1.88
C ILE A 319 19.32 9.21 2.93
N THR A 320 20.61 9.30 2.59
CA THR A 320 21.60 9.93 3.46
C THR A 320 21.45 11.44 3.39
N THR A 321 21.34 12.10 4.54
CA THR A 321 21.28 13.56 4.66
C THR A 321 22.31 14.05 5.67
N ASP A 322 22.96 15.17 5.39
CA ASP A 322 23.75 15.89 6.39
C ASP A 322 22.96 17.01 7.06
N GLU A 323 23.58 17.72 8.01
CA GLU A 323 22.88 18.78 8.76
C GLU A 323 22.39 19.92 7.86
N THR A 324 23.11 20.24 6.79
CA THR A 324 22.69 21.30 5.87
C THR A 324 21.46 20.84 5.10
N ASP A 325 21.46 19.61 4.60
CA ASP A 325 20.30 19.03 3.92
C ASP A 325 19.07 19.07 4.82
N ARG A 326 19.21 18.68 6.09
CA ARG A 326 18.12 18.70 7.08
C ARG A 326 17.61 20.12 7.37
N LYS A 327 18.48 21.12 7.46
CA LYS A 327 18.08 22.53 7.59
C LYS A 327 17.29 23.01 6.36
N LEU A 328 17.72 22.62 5.16
CA LEU A 328 17.03 22.97 3.91
C LEU A 328 15.66 22.30 3.82
N LEU A 329 15.57 21.00 4.16
CA LEU A 329 14.32 20.24 4.23
C LEU A 329 13.35 20.89 5.22
N ALA A 330 13.77 21.15 6.45
CA ALA A 330 12.94 21.81 7.46
C ALA A 330 12.37 23.14 6.96
N LYS A 331 13.23 23.99 6.38
CA LYS A 331 12.80 25.28 5.83
C LYS A 331 11.88 25.14 4.60
N SER A 332 12.07 24.11 3.78
CA SER A 332 11.22 23.83 2.62
C SER A 332 9.81 23.42 3.05
N PHE A 333 9.70 22.37 3.89
CA PHE A 333 8.42 21.88 4.41
C PHE A 333 7.70 22.96 5.24
N LYS A 334 8.42 23.71 6.08
CA LYS A 334 7.85 24.80 6.89
C LYS A 334 7.27 25.95 6.06
N LYS A 335 7.72 26.13 4.81
CA LYS A 335 7.19 27.17 3.89
C LYS A 335 6.00 26.68 3.06
N ASN A 336 5.76 25.38 2.99
CA ASN A 336 4.68 24.83 2.20
C ASN A 336 3.36 24.90 2.99
N LYS A 337 2.58 25.97 2.74
CA LYS A 337 1.29 26.19 3.41
C LYS A 337 0.27 25.08 3.12
N GLU A 338 0.23 24.59 1.89
CA GLU A 338 -0.70 23.54 1.46
C GLU A 338 -0.43 22.22 2.20
N PHE A 339 0.84 21.83 2.34
CA PHE A 339 1.25 20.68 3.12
C PHE A 339 0.85 20.83 4.60
N ILE A 340 1.16 21.98 5.20
CA ILE A 340 0.85 22.28 6.60
C ILE A 340 -0.66 22.20 6.86
N GLU A 341 -1.45 22.83 5.99
CA GLU A 341 -2.91 22.89 6.10
C GLU A 341 -3.53 21.50 5.92
N LYS A 342 -3.17 20.79 4.85
CA LYS A 342 -3.76 19.48 4.56
C LYS A 342 -3.34 18.42 5.58
N MET A 343 -2.08 18.42 6.03
CA MET A 343 -1.62 17.50 7.07
C MET A 343 -2.06 17.92 8.48
N LYS A 344 -2.65 19.11 8.65
CA LYS A 344 -3.06 19.68 9.96
C LYS A 344 -1.92 19.70 10.99
N ILE A 345 -0.72 20.03 10.53
CA ILE A 345 0.50 20.05 11.37
C ILE A 345 0.73 21.46 11.90
N ASP A 346 1.15 21.59 13.16
CA ASP A 346 1.71 22.86 13.63
C ASP A 346 3.04 23.13 12.92
N LYS A 347 3.09 24.22 12.14
CA LYS A 347 4.28 24.71 11.45
C LYS A 347 5.53 24.78 12.35
N ASN A 348 5.36 25.00 13.65
CA ASN A 348 6.46 25.06 14.61
C ASN A 348 7.12 23.71 14.85
N ASN A 349 6.40 22.60 14.63
CA ASN A 349 6.92 21.24 14.73
C ASN A 349 7.77 20.84 13.51
N ILE A 350 7.78 21.63 12.43
CA ILE A 350 8.65 21.42 11.27
C ILE A 350 9.95 22.20 11.49
N ASP A 351 10.87 21.63 12.27
CA ASP A 351 12.15 22.24 12.64
C ASP A 351 13.33 21.30 12.33
N LEU A 352 14.55 21.74 12.66
CA LEU A 352 15.75 20.92 12.45
C LEU A 352 15.74 19.65 13.33
N GLU A 353 15.16 19.73 14.53
CA GLU A 353 15.15 18.61 15.46
C GLU A 353 14.29 17.46 14.93
N LEU A 354 13.20 17.76 14.22
CA LEU A 354 12.38 16.76 13.52
C LEU A 354 13.24 15.88 12.61
N PHE A 355 14.03 16.51 11.75
CA PHE A 355 14.85 15.79 10.78
C PHE A 355 16.05 15.12 11.45
N ASN A 356 16.60 15.68 12.54
CA ASN A 356 17.64 15.02 13.33
C ASN A 356 17.10 13.73 13.98
N VAL A 357 15.89 13.78 14.55
CA VAL A 357 15.22 12.61 15.13
C VAL A 357 14.97 11.56 14.05
N VAL A 358 14.44 11.96 12.89
CA VAL A 358 14.25 11.03 11.75
C VAL A 358 15.55 10.38 11.32
N ASP A 359 16.65 11.14 11.16
CA ASP A 359 17.96 10.60 10.79
C ASP A 359 18.46 9.57 11.82
N ARG A 360 18.30 9.84 13.12
CA ARG A 360 18.65 8.89 14.20
C ARG A 360 17.81 7.61 14.13
N ILE A 361 16.49 7.74 13.94
CA ILE A 361 15.56 6.62 13.85
C ILE A 361 15.90 5.73 12.66
N LEU A 362 16.12 6.33 11.50
CA LEU A 362 16.46 5.61 10.28
C LEU A 362 17.80 4.88 10.41
N LYS A 363 18.83 5.53 10.97
CA LYS A 363 20.12 4.88 11.25
C LYS A 363 19.98 3.67 12.18
N PHE A 364 19.20 3.79 13.25
CA PHE A 364 18.91 2.65 14.12
C PHE A 364 18.25 1.51 13.36
N THR A 365 17.22 1.85 12.57
CA THR A 365 16.42 0.89 11.79
C THR A 365 17.28 0.12 10.79
N TYR A 366 18.16 0.79 10.04
CA TYR A 366 19.08 0.12 9.11
C TYR A 366 20.07 -0.80 9.81
N THR A 367 20.49 -0.46 11.02
CA THR A 367 21.43 -1.28 11.79
C THR A 367 20.75 -2.54 12.32
N TYR A 368 19.45 -2.44 12.65
CA TYR A 368 18.65 -3.56 13.11
C TYR A 368 18.32 -4.53 11.96
N HIS A 369 17.83 -4.03 10.82
CA HIS A 369 17.51 -4.88 9.66
C HIS A 369 18.73 -5.57 9.02
N LYS A 370 19.96 -5.14 9.32
CA LYS A 370 21.18 -5.85 8.93
C LYS A 370 21.50 -7.05 9.83
N LYS A 371 20.88 -7.15 11.01
CA LYS A 371 21.14 -8.17 12.03
C LYS A 371 20.02 -9.22 12.14
N SER A 372 18.81 -8.89 11.67
CA SER A 372 17.71 -9.83 11.45
C SER A 372 17.83 -10.45 10.06
#